data_AF-A0A9Q3EAZ3-F1
#
_entry.id   AF-A0A9Q3EAZ3-F1
#
_cell.length_a   1.000
_cell.length_b   1.000
_cell.length_c   1.000
_cell.angle_alpha   90.00
_cell.angle_beta   90.00
_cell.angle_gamma   90.00
#
_symmetry.space_group_name_H-M   'P 1'
#
loop_
_entity.id
_entity.type
_entity.pdbx_description
1 polymer ?
#
loop_
_entity_poly.entity_id
_entity_poly.type
_entity_poly.pdbx_seq_one_letter_code
_entity_poly.pdbx_strand_id
1 'polypeptide(L)'
;MSLDELTSPNTQRKIGQAEKVANELTNNIFHFISSINIATIWTVSMDYATSFAENWQKFCLSNQQLFQKQKSKPNHHFAENIPECFQRWGPTKASATWGYENFIGVFA
;
A
#
# COMPACT_ATOMS: atom_id res chain seq x y z
N MET A 1 -5.54 8.70 35.10
CA MET A 1 -6.11 7.39 34.75
C MET A 1 -5.67 6.43 35.84
N SER A 2 -6.58 5.91 36.66
CA SER A 2 -6.20 5.03 37.78
C SER A 2 -5.86 3.63 37.27
N LEU A 3 -5.09 2.85 38.05
CA LEU A 3 -4.77 1.45 37.70
C LEU A 3 -6.04 0.58 37.54
N ASP A 4 -7.14 0.93 38.23
CA ASP A 4 -8.42 0.24 38.13
C ASP A 4 -9.16 0.51 36.81
N GLU A 5 -8.94 1.67 36.19
CA GLU A 5 -9.50 2.00 34.87
C GLU A 5 -8.81 1.23 33.74
N LEU A 6 -7.52 0.92 33.89
CA LEU A 6 -6.71 0.18 32.90
C LEU A 6 -7.00 -1.33 32.90
N THR A 7 -7.43 -1.88 34.04
CA THR A 7 -7.76 -3.31 34.18
C THR A 7 -9.24 -3.62 33.88
N SER A 8 -10.07 -2.58 33.71
CA SER A 8 -11.48 -2.76 33.33
C SER A 8 -11.64 -3.58 32.04
N PRO A 9 -12.56 -4.57 32.01
CA PRO A 9 -12.79 -5.42 30.83
C PRO A 9 -13.08 -4.62 29.55
N ASN A 10 -13.73 -3.46 29.68
CA ASN A 10 -14.05 -2.59 28.55
C ASN A 10 -12.80 -1.89 28.00
N THR A 11 -11.89 -1.48 28.88
CA THR A 11 -10.60 -0.89 28.51
C THR A 11 -9.71 -1.92 27.83
N GLN A 12 -9.60 -3.13 28.39
CA GLN A 12 -8.85 -4.24 27.80
C GLN A 12 -9.36 -4.61 26.39
N ARG A 13 -10.68 -4.64 26.20
CA ARG A 13 -11.28 -4.88 24.87
C ARG A 13 -10.93 -3.79 23.86
N LYS A 14 -10.96 -2.52 24.26
CA LYS A 14 -10.58 -1.38 23.40
C LYS A 14 -9.10 -1.45 23.02
N ILE A 15 -8.23 -1.79 23.97
CA ILE A 15 -6.78 -1.96 23.73
C ILE A 15 -6.56 -3.08 22.72
N GLY A 16 -7.13 -4.27 22.94
CA GLY A 16 -6.98 -5.39 22.00
C GLY A 16 -7.53 -5.09 20.60
N GLN A 17 -8.61 -4.32 20.50
CA GLN A 17 -9.12 -3.86 19.20
C GLN A 17 -8.16 -2.87 18.52
N ALA A 18 -7.57 -1.95 19.27
CA ALA A 18 -6.59 -1.00 18.75
C ALA A 18 -5.31 -1.71 18.28
N GLU A 19 -4.82 -2.69 19.05
CA GLU A 19 -3.67 -3.51 18.67
C GLU A 19 -3.93 -4.30 17.38
N LYS A 20 -5.12 -4.88 17.24
CA LYS A 20 -5.51 -5.56 16.02
C LYS A 20 -5.46 -4.63 14.80
N VAL A 21 -6.04 -3.43 14.92
CA VAL A 21 -6.01 -2.43 13.83
C VAL A 21 -4.59 -1.99 13.52
N ALA A 22 -3.74 -1.78 14.53
CA ALA A 22 -2.34 -1.42 14.34
C ALA A 22 -1.58 -2.50 13.57
N ASN A 23 -1.78 -3.78 13.92
CA ASN A 23 -1.16 -4.91 13.21
C ASN A 23 -1.64 -5.01 11.75
N GLU A 24 -2.93 -4.83 11.50
CA GLU A 24 -3.48 -4.82 10.13
C GLU A 24 -2.90 -3.67 9.30
N LEU A 25 -2.77 -2.48 9.89
CA LEU A 25 -2.14 -1.33 9.24
C LEU A 25 -0.66 -1.59 8.92
N THR A 26 0.10 -2.12 9.88
CA THR A 26 1.52 -2.46 9.68
C THR A 26 1.69 -3.48 8.56
N ASN A 27 0.85 -4.51 8.52
CA ASN A 27 0.88 -5.50 7.44
C ASN A 27 0.55 -4.89 6.07
N ASN A 28 -0.45 -4.01 6.01
CA ASN A 28 -0.78 -3.28 4.79
C ASN A 28 0.40 -2.44 4.28
N ILE A 29 1.10 -1.74 5.19
CA ILE A 29 2.31 -0.96 4.86
C ILE A 29 3.42 -1.87 4.31
N PHE A 30 3.63 -3.06 4.88
CA PHE A 30 4.65 -3.98 4.37
C PHE A 30 4.34 -4.48 2.96
N HIS A 31 3.08 -4.78 2.65
CA HIS A 31 2.66 -5.13 1.30
C HIS A 31 2.90 -3.98 0.32
N PHE A 32 2.61 -2.74 0.73
CA PHE A 32 2.88 -1.56 -0.08
C PHE A 32 4.37 -1.38 -0.35
N ILE A 33 5.20 -1.36 0.70
CA ILE A 33 6.66 -1.19 0.58
C ILE A 33 7.28 -2.28 -0.30
N SER A 34 6.86 -3.54 -0.10
CA SER A 34 7.35 -4.66 -0.92
C SER A 34 7.05 -4.45 -2.41
N SER A 35 5.84 -3.98 -2.71
CA SER A 35 5.45 -3.68 -4.08
C SER A 35 6.23 -2.52 -4.68
N ILE A 36 6.46 -1.44 -3.92
CA ILE A 36 7.24 -0.28 -4.38
C ILE A 36 8.72 -0.64 -4.58
N ASN A 37 9.30 -1.48 -3.73
CA ASN A 37 10.65 -1.97 -3.91
C ASN A 37 10.79 -2.74 -5.23
N ILE A 38 9.83 -3.60 -5.55
CA ILE A 38 9.79 -4.31 -6.85
C ILE A 38 9.46 -3.33 -8.01
N ALA A 39 8.64 -2.32 -7.80
CA ALA A 39 8.33 -1.33 -8.82
C ALA A 39 9.56 -0.48 -9.22
N THR A 40 10.54 -0.40 -8.32
CA THR A 40 11.74 0.43 -8.47
C THR A 40 12.99 -0.36 -8.85
N ILE A 41 12.93 -1.65 -9.14
CA ILE A 41 14.08 -2.34 -9.75
C ILE A 41 14.14 -2.09 -11.26
N TRP A 42 15.33 -2.20 -11.85
CA TRP A 42 15.55 -1.93 -13.28
C TRP A 42 15.25 -3.12 -14.18
N THR A 43 15.32 -4.32 -13.62
CA THR A 43 15.06 -5.59 -14.31
C THR A 43 14.11 -6.42 -13.46
N VAL A 44 13.15 -7.07 -14.10
CA VAL A 44 12.12 -7.88 -13.43
C VAL A 44 12.10 -9.25 -14.06
N SER A 45 12.23 -10.28 -13.23
CA SER A 45 11.88 -11.65 -13.60
C SER A 45 10.38 -11.87 -13.41
N MET A 46 9.85 -12.95 -13.99
CA MET A 46 8.44 -13.32 -13.79
C MET A 46 8.09 -13.52 -12.32
N ASP A 47 9.02 -14.05 -11.52
CA ASP A 47 8.84 -14.25 -10.07
C ASP A 47 8.65 -12.93 -9.33
N TYR A 48 9.41 -11.89 -9.71
CA TYR A 48 9.22 -10.54 -9.17
C TYR A 48 7.87 -9.97 -9.60
N ALA A 49 7.45 -10.18 -10.84
CA ALA A 49 6.15 -9.69 -11.32
C ALA A 49 4.96 -10.37 -10.61
N THR A 50 5.05 -11.67 -10.34
CA THR A 50 4.07 -12.39 -9.52
C THR A 50 4.07 -11.89 -8.09
N SER A 51 5.26 -11.75 -7.48
CA SER A 51 5.40 -11.23 -6.11
C SER A 51 4.86 -9.81 -5.97
N PHE A 52 5.06 -8.97 -6.99
CA PHE A 52 4.47 -7.63 -7.08
C PHE A 52 2.95 -7.71 -7.09
N ALA A 53 2.36 -8.51 -7.99
CA ALA A 53 0.91 -8.65 -8.11
C ALA A 53 0.26 -9.11 -6.81
N GLU A 54 0.85 -10.11 -6.13
CA GLU A 54 0.34 -10.62 -4.87
C GLU A 54 0.38 -9.56 -3.75
N ASN A 55 1.51 -8.87 -3.58
CA ASN A 55 1.63 -7.84 -2.55
C ASN A 55 0.72 -6.64 -2.84
N TRP A 56 0.61 -6.23 -4.11
CA TRP A 56 -0.25 -5.13 -4.51
C TRP A 56 -1.73 -5.44 -4.27
N GLN A 57 -2.17 -6.65 -4.62
CA GLN A 57 -3.54 -7.07 -4.38
C GLN A 57 -3.86 -7.13 -2.87
N LYS A 58 -2.95 -7.68 -2.06
CA LYS A 58 -3.09 -7.71 -0.59
C LYS A 58 -3.18 -6.30 -0.02
N PHE A 59 -2.36 -5.37 -0.52
CA PHE A 59 -2.43 -3.95 -0.16
C PHE A 59 -3.79 -3.34 -0.50
N CYS A 60 -4.27 -3.46 -1.73
CA CYS A 60 -5.56 -2.88 -2.15
C CYS A 60 -6.73 -3.41 -1.33
N LEU A 61 -6.80 -4.73 -1.12
CA LEU A 61 -7.87 -5.37 -0.36
C LEU A 61 -7.86 -4.95 1.12
N SER A 62 -6.70 -5.01 1.78
CA SER A 62 -6.60 -4.60 3.20
C SER A 62 -6.81 -3.10 3.38
N ASN A 63 -6.41 -2.27 2.41
CA ASN A 63 -6.66 -0.83 2.45
C ASN A 63 -8.17 -0.51 2.41
N GLN A 64 -8.95 -1.21 1.57
CA GLN A 64 -10.42 -1.06 1.57
C GLN A 64 -11.05 -1.51 2.89
N GLN A 65 -10.52 -2.56 3.52
CA GLN A 65 -11.01 -3.05 4.82
C GLN A 65 -10.68 -2.12 5.98
N LEU A 66 -9.49 -1.52 5.98
CA LEU A 66 -9.04 -0.55 7.00
C LEU A 66 -9.80 0.77 6.89
N PHE A 67 -10.13 1.20 5.67
CA PHE A 67 -10.74 2.51 5.39
C PHE A 67 -12.11 2.42 4.72
N GLN A 68 -13.02 1.59 5.26
CA GLN A 68 -14.36 1.34 4.70
C GLN A 68 -15.22 2.60 4.45
N LYS A 69 -14.96 3.67 5.19
CA LYS A 69 -15.70 4.95 5.07
C LYS A 69 -15.18 5.83 3.93
N GLN A 70 -14.02 5.52 3.37
CA GLN A 70 -13.45 6.27 2.25
C GLN A 70 -13.90 5.68 0.91
N LYS A 71 -14.36 6.54 0.01
CA LYS A 71 -14.73 6.14 -1.35
C LYS A 71 -13.49 6.00 -2.22
N SER A 72 -13.47 4.96 -3.05
CA SER A 72 -12.46 4.80 -4.10
C SER A 72 -12.52 5.98 -5.07
N LYS A 73 -11.45 6.77 -5.10
CA LYS A 73 -11.17 7.76 -6.15
C LYS A 73 -10.70 7.07 -7.45
N PRO A 74 -10.78 7.74 -8.63
CA PRO A 74 -10.31 7.18 -9.90
C PRO A 74 -8.89 6.58 -9.86
N ASN A 75 -7.97 7.20 -9.12
CA ASN A 75 -6.61 6.68 -8.97
C ASN A 75 -6.56 5.31 -8.28
N HIS A 76 -7.54 4.98 -7.43
CA HIS A 76 -7.64 3.65 -6.81
C HIS A 76 -8.14 2.60 -7.81
N HIS A 77 -9.03 2.97 -8.73
CA HIS A 77 -9.42 2.10 -9.84
C HIS A 77 -8.26 1.85 -10.81
N PHE A 78 -7.49 2.90 -11.10
CA PHE A 78 -6.27 2.75 -11.89
C PHE A 78 -5.26 1.83 -11.20
N ALA A 79 -5.14 1.92 -9.86
CA ALA A 79 -4.26 1.08 -9.08
C ALA A 79 -4.54 -0.43 -9.25
N GLU A 80 -5.79 -0.84 -9.48
CA GLU A 80 -6.16 -2.25 -9.71
C GLU A 80 -5.55 -2.82 -11.00
N ASN A 81 -5.22 -1.97 -11.97
CA ASN A 81 -4.65 -2.37 -13.26
C ASN A 81 -3.11 -2.42 -13.24
N ILE A 82 -2.47 -1.85 -12.22
CA ILE A 82 -1.00 -1.76 -12.14
C ILE A 82 -0.31 -3.13 -12.20
N PRO A 83 -0.79 -4.21 -11.55
CA PRO A 83 -0.19 -5.54 -11.68
C PRO A 83 -0.15 -6.07 -13.11
N GLU A 84 -1.24 -5.92 -13.85
CA GLU A 84 -1.29 -6.32 -15.26
C GLU A 84 -0.32 -5.47 -16.09
N CYS A 85 -0.29 -4.16 -15.84
CA CYS A 85 0.64 -3.26 -16.51
C CYS A 85 2.10 -3.67 -16.26
N PHE A 86 2.42 -3.99 -15.01
CA PHE A 86 3.74 -4.38 -14.57
C PHE A 86 4.19 -5.70 -15.21
N GLN A 87 3.30 -6.68 -15.33
CA GLN A 87 3.61 -7.96 -15.99
C GLN A 87 3.84 -7.80 -17.49
N ARG A 88 3.09 -6.93 -18.16
CA ARG A 88 3.18 -6.74 -19.62
C ARG A 88 4.38 -5.89 -20.04
N TRP A 89 4.67 -4.82 -19.29
CA TRP A 89 5.65 -3.81 -19.69
C TRP A 89 6.85 -3.71 -18.75
N GLY A 90 6.85 -4.44 -17.65
CA GLY A 90 7.89 -4.36 -16.63
C GLY A 90 7.79 -3.11 -15.77
N PRO A 91 8.84 -2.81 -14.99
CA PRO A 91 8.86 -1.70 -14.05
C PRO A 91 8.86 -0.34 -14.76
N THR A 92 7.95 0.52 -14.32
CA THR A 92 7.63 1.85 -14.89
C THR A 92 8.75 2.88 -14.70
N LYS A 93 9.95 2.53 -14.20
CA LYS A 93 11.02 3.50 -13.91
C LYS A 93 11.38 4.41 -15.09
N ALA A 94 11.29 3.89 -16.32
CA ALA A 94 11.54 4.65 -17.55
C ALA A 94 10.33 5.49 -18.03
N SER A 95 9.11 5.15 -17.61
CA SER A 95 7.87 5.83 -18.01
C SER A 95 7.23 6.67 -16.90
N ALA A 96 7.77 6.60 -15.69
CA ALA A 96 7.33 7.41 -14.58
C ALA A 96 7.80 8.85 -14.79
N THR A 97 6.86 9.79 -14.79
CA THR A 97 7.07 11.20 -15.13
C THR A 97 7.95 11.95 -14.13
N TRP A 98 8.42 11.31 -13.05
CA TRP A 98 9.26 11.91 -12.01
C TRP A 98 10.51 12.61 -12.58
N GLY A 99 11.11 12.06 -13.65
CA GLY A 99 12.22 12.71 -14.34
C GLY A 99 11.84 14.07 -14.94
N TYR A 100 10.60 14.19 -15.42
CA TYR A 100 10.02 15.41 -15.98
C TYR A 100 9.52 16.39 -14.93
N GLU A 101 9.18 15.92 -13.73
CA GLU A 101 8.78 16.80 -12.61
C GLU A 101 9.91 17.75 -12.20
N ASN A 102 11.17 17.33 -12.31
CA ASN A 102 12.34 18.19 -12.09
C ASN A 102 12.41 19.38 -13.05
N PHE A 103 11.68 19.35 -14.18
CA PHE A 103 11.65 20.43 -15.16
C PHE A 103 10.47 21.39 -14.98
N ILE A 104 9.54 21.12 -14.05
CA ILE A 104 8.33 21.94 -13.82
C ILE A 104 8.64 23.37 -13.34
N GLY A 105 9.86 23.66 -12.88
CA GLY A 105 10.31 25.02 -12.56
C GLY A 105 11.34 25.61 -13.52
N VAL A 106 11.84 24.83 -14.49
CA VAL A 106 12.87 25.28 -15.45
C VAL A 106 12.24 25.86 -16.72
N PHE A 107 11.06 25.38 -17.09
CA PHE A 107 10.28 25.88 -18.22
C PHE A 107 9.15 26.83 -17.82
N ALA A 108 9.16 27.33 -16.57
CA ALA A 108 8.18 28.26 -16.03
C ALA A 108 8.64 29.72 -16.14
#